data_AF-A0A8J8DXP1-F1
#
_entry.id   AF-A0A8J8DXP1-F1
#
_cell.length_a   1.000
_cell.length_b   1.000
_cell.length_c   1.000
_cell.angle_alpha   90.00
_cell.angle_beta   90.00
_cell.angle_gamma   90.00
#
_symmetry.space_group_name_H-M   'P 1'
#
loop_
_entity.id
_entity.type
_entity.pdbx_description
1 polymer ?
#
loop_
_entity_poly.entity_id
_entity_poly.type
_entity_poly.pdbx_seq_one_letter_code
_entity_poly.pdbx_strand_id
1 'polypeptide(L)'
;MPIFETQEEIPEIRERLHRVGITNLRTVAKINWKGRAYTFLPLFEITIDVPEEKKGIHMSRLVESITEAMSEAVEEEVMEAHSSLEELGKAVIYRLEGKHPHKRAEVWIRAHLIIPRETPASKKTTYEPYDVEVGVIKNEDGSFEKILRVKVIGNTACPHAMANNNGKTHIQRAIGELEVRTAFDEEIALEDMIDVVESSFSHPTYTLLKTVDENAVVQGMYRNPKFVEDVAREIFAKAKKRFKGRIHVRVISNESIHKHDVIAETWS
;
A
#
# COMPACT_ATOMS: atom_id res chain seq x y z
N MET A 1 27.33 36.48 -5.06
CA MET A 1 28.14 35.46 -4.37
C MET A 1 28.21 34.23 -5.26
N PRO A 2 29.36 33.55 -5.40
CA PRO A 2 29.43 32.27 -6.10
C PRO A 2 28.59 31.22 -5.38
N ILE A 3 27.90 30.37 -6.15
CA ILE A 3 27.14 29.24 -5.65
C ILE A 3 28.11 28.06 -5.54
N PHE A 4 28.18 27.43 -4.36
CA PHE A 4 29.01 26.25 -4.13
C PHE A 4 28.09 25.02 -4.01
N GLU A 5 28.31 24.02 -4.86
CA GLU A 5 27.60 22.74 -4.80
C GLU A 5 28.45 21.70 -4.07
N THR A 6 28.42 21.74 -2.74
CA THR A 6 29.19 20.83 -1.89
C THR A 6 28.78 19.36 -2.08
N GLN A 7 27.61 19.11 -2.66
CA GLN A 7 27.12 17.78 -3.03
C GLN A 7 28.01 17.08 -4.06
N GLU A 8 28.65 17.86 -4.93
CA GLU A 8 29.50 17.37 -6.02
C GLU A 8 30.93 17.04 -5.56
N GLU A 9 31.28 17.42 -4.32
CA GLU A 9 32.58 17.10 -3.72
C GLU A 9 32.72 15.60 -3.43
N ILE A 10 33.96 15.17 -3.23
CA ILE A 10 34.27 13.82 -2.81
C ILE A 10 34.12 13.72 -1.28
N PRO A 11 33.39 12.72 -0.75
CA PRO A 11 33.25 12.54 0.70
C PRO A 11 34.56 12.05 1.34
N GLU A 12 34.73 12.33 2.63
CA GLU A 12 35.86 11.82 3.41
C GLU A 12 35.79 10.29 3.55
N ILE A 13 34.58 9.77 3.75
CA ILE A 13 34.28 8.33 3.78
C ILE A 13 33.67 7.96 2.43
N ARG A 14 34.42 7.22 1.63
CA ARG A 14 34.04 6.83 0.27
C ARG A 14 33.30 5.51 0.28
N GLU A 15 32.05 5.57 0.69
CA GLU A 15 31.15 4.43 0.65
C GLU A 15 29.95 4.76 -0.23
N ARG A 16 29.56 3.79 -1.07
CA ARG A 16 28.36 3.92 -1.88
C ARG A 16 27.12 3.86 -0.99
N LEU A 17 26.14 4.72 -1.27
CA LEU A 17 24.82 4.68 -0.62
C LEU A 17 23.77 4.18 -1.61
N HIS A 18 23.04 3.13 -1.25
CA HIS A 18 22.00 2.56 -2.12
C HIS A 18 20.71 3.38 -2.14
N ARG A 19 20.41 4.11 -1.07
CA ARG A 19 19.17 4.90 -0.91
C ARG A 19 19.49 6.20 -0.17
N VAL A 20 19.44 7.32 -0.89
CA VAL A 20 19.51 8.68 -0.35
C VAL A 20 18.38 9.49 -0.99
N GLY A 21 17.67 10.27 -0.19
CA GLY A 21 16.50 10.97 -0.69
C GLY A 21 15.67 11.64 0.38
N ILE A 22 14.38 11.81 0.09
CA ILE A 22 13.40 12.41 0.99
C ILE A 22 12.32 11.39 1.33
N THR A 23 11.77 11.51 2.54
CA THR A 23 10.65 10.68 3.04
C THR A 23 9.62 11.57 3.72
N ASN A 24 8.38 11.08 3.83
CA ASN A 24 7.24 11.80 4.41
C ASN A 24 6.88 13.12 3.70
N LEU A 25 7.15 13.25 2.41
CA LEU A 25 6.68 14.41 1.64
C LEU A 25 5.18 14.31 1.42
N ARG A 26 4.40 15.16 2.09
CA ARG A 26 2.95 15.26 1.92
C ARG A 26 2.62 16.32 0.88
N THR A 27 1.85 15.96 -0.15
CA THR A 27 1.38 16.91 -1.17
C THR A 27 0.00 16.51 -1.68
N VAL A 28 -0.62 17.37 -2.48
CA VAL A 28 -1.87 17.06 -3.21
C VAL A 28 -1.52 16.30 -4.47
N ALA A 29 -2.21 15.18 -4.70
CA ALA A 29 -2.09 14.38 -5.91
C ALA A 29 -3.45 14.18 -6.56
N LYS A 30 -3.47 14.08 -7.89
CA LYS A 30 -4.65 13.80 -8.71
C LYS A 30 -4.32 12.68 -9.70
N ILE A 31 -5.16 11.66 -9.77
CA ILE A 31 -5.06 10.56 -10.74
C ILE A 31 -6.40 10.37 -11.46
N ASN A 32 -6.39 9.74 -12.63
CA ASN A 32 -7.61 9.30 -13.31
C ASN A 32 -7.96 7.87 -12.89
N TRP A 33 -8.76 7.75 -11.84
CA TRP A 33 -9.20 6.47 -11.33
C TRP A 33 -10.52 6.06 -12.00
N LYS A 34 -10.48 5.06 -12.88
CA LYS A 34 -11.67 4.51 -13.58
C LYS A 34 -12.49 5.58 -14.33
N GLY A 35 -11.81 6.51 -15.00
CA GLY A 35 -12.45 7.59 -15.77
C GLY A 35 -12.93 8.77 -14.91
N ARG A 36 -12.54 8.82 -13.62
CA ARG A 36 -12.88 9.92 -12.71
C ARG A 36 -11.61 10.52 -12.12
N ALA A 37 -11.55 11.85 -12.08
CA ALA A 37 -10.50 12.54 -11.34
C ALA A 37 -10.61 12.24 -9.84
N TYR A 38 -9.56 11.67 -9.26
CA TYR A 38 -9.45 11.39 -7.84
C TYR A 38 -8.34 12.24 -7.23
N THR A 39 -8.70 13.15 -6.32
CA THR A 39 -7.77 14.03 -5.61
C THR A 39 -7.58 13.55 -4.17
N PHE A 40 -6.34 13.41 -3.73
CA PHE A 40 -5.98 12.87 -2.43
C PHE A 40 -4.66 13.46 -1.91
N LEU A 41 -4.31 13.13 -0.65
CA LEU A 41 -3.12 13.63 0.05
C LEU A 41 -2.15 12.47 0.36
N PRO A 42 -1.39 11.97 -0.62
CA PRO A 42 -0.42 10.90 -0.38
C PRO A 42 0.81 11.38 0.40
N LEU A 43 1.55 10.41 0.91
CA LEU A 43 2.93 10.57 1.37
C LEU A 43 3.86 9.95 0.34
N PHE A 44 4.82 10.74 -0.13
CA PHE A 44 5.90 10.29 -1.01
C PHE A 44 7.18 10.04 -0.23
N GLU A 45 7.88 8.97 -0.62
CA GLU A 45 9.30 8.79 -0.39
C GLU A 45 9.96 8.56 -1.75
N ILE A 46 11.05 9.27 -2.02
CA ILE A 46 11.82 9.13 -3.25
C ILE A 46 13.29 9.07 -2.90
N THR A 47 13.97 8.06 -3.41
CA THR A 47 15.39 7.81 -3.14
C THR A 47 16.12 7.41 -4.41
N ILE A 48 17.42 7.72 -4.44
CA ILE A 48 18.35 7.32 -5.49
C ILE A 48 19.61 6.73 -4.87
N ASP A 49 20.42 6.06 -5.68
CA ASP A 49 21.77 5.71 -5.27
C ASP A 49 22.75 6.88 -5.41
N VAL A 50 23.76 6.90 -4.54
CA VAL A 50 24.85 7.88 -4.55
C VAL A 50 26.16 7.11 -4.61
N PRO A 51 27.00 7.37 -5.63
CA PRO A 51 28.28 6.69 -5.78
C PRO A 51 29.30 7.25 -4.77
N GLU A 52 30.39 6.52 -4.52
CA GLU A 52 31.39 6.86 -3.50
C GLU A 52 32.16 8.18 -3.76
N GLU A 53 32.08 8.70 -5.00
CA GLU A 53 32.72 9.95 -5.42
C GLU A 53 31.82 11.18 -5.25
N LYS A 54 30.57 11.00 -4.79
CA LYS A 54 29.62 12.10 -4.54
C LYS A 54 29.28 12.20 -3.06
N LYS A 55 29.45 13.39 -2.51
CA LYS A 55 29.18 13.67 -1.09
C LYS A 55 27.68 13.76 -0.79
N GLY A 56 26.85 14.08 -1.77
CA GLY A 56 25.39 14.14 -1.55
C GLY A 56 24.56 14.25 -2.82
N ILE A 57 23.27 14.52 -2.62
CA ILE A 57 22.27 14.71 -3.68
C ILE A 57 21.73 16.13 -3.69
N HIS A 58 21.24 16.56 -4.84
CA HIS A 58 20.44 17.77 -4.97
C HIS A 58 18.98 17.51 -4.61
N MET A 59 18.64 17.63 -3.33
CA MET A 59 17.33 17.27 -2.78
C MET A 59 16.13 17.95 -3.48
N SER A 60 16.28 19.21 -3.90
CA SER A 60 15.22 19.96 -4.58
C SER A 60 14.78 19.29 -5.89
N ARG A 61 15.70 18.63 -6.60
CA ARG A 61 15.42 17.95 -7.88
C ARG A 61 14.45 16.77 -7.70
N LEU A 62 14.47 16.14 -6.52
CA LEU A 62 13.54 15.06 -6.17
C LEU A 62 12.12 15.61 -5.96
N VAL A 63 11.99 16.71 -5.21
CA VAL A 63 10.69 17.38 -4.98
C VAL A 63 10.11 17.94 -6.29
N GLU A 64 10.96 18.53 -7.12
CA GLU A 64 10.61 19.05 -8.44
C GLU A 64 10.07 17.92 -9.34
N SER A 65 10.73 16.76 -9.37
CA SER A 65 10.26 15.60 -10.16
C SER A 65 8.86 15.12 -9.77
N ILE A 66 8.53 15.16 -8.48
CA ILE A 66 7.18 14.83 -7.97
C ILE A 66 6.19 15.90 -8.40
N THR A 67 6.54 17.17 -8.23
CA THR A 67 5.64 18.29 -8.49
C THR A 67 5.27 18.35 -9.97
N GLU A 68 6.25 18.21 -10.86
CA GLU A 68 6.02 18.13 -12.30
C GLU A 68 5.22 16.89 -12.71
N ALA A 69 5.41 15.75 -12.04
CA ALA A 69 4.61 14.53 -12.28
C ALA A 69 3.13 14.72 -11.95
N MET A 70 2.83 15.60 -11.00
CA MET A 70 1.46 15.98 -10.65
C MET A 70 0.90 17.10 -11.55
N SER A 71 1.73 18.04 -12.01
CA SER A 71 1.30 19.24 -12.76
C SER A 71 0.68 18.93 -14.12
N GLU A 72 1.05 17.83 -14.78
CA GLU A 72 0.35 17.36 -16.00
C GLU A 72 -1.15 17.09 -15.76
N ALA A 73 -1.60 16.90 -14.51
CA ALA A 73 -3.01 16.71 -14.18
C ALA A 73 -3.81 18.01 -13.93
N VAL A 74 -3.17 19.18 -14.08
CA VAL A 74 -3.71 20.51 -13.70
C VAL A 74 -4.21 21.32 -14.89
N GLU A 75 -3.83 20.99 -16.13
CA GLU A 75 -4.44 21.57 -17.34
C GLU A 75 -5.75 20.84 -17.70
N GLU A 76 -6.63 21.49 -18.45
CA GLU A 76 -8.08 21.21 -18.61
C GLU A 76 -8.45 19.82 -19.20
N GLU A 77 -7.48 18.94 -19.39
CA GLU A 77 -7.64 17.59 -19.94
C GLU A 77 -7.42 16.53 -18.85
N VAL A 78 -8.50 16.17 -18.15
CA VAL A 78 -8.56 15.00 -17.23
C VAL A 78 -8.13 13.68 -17.92
N MET A 79 -8.01 13.69 -19.25
CA MET A 79 -7.59 12.57 -20.09
C MET A 79 -6.08 12.26 -20.00
N GLU A 80 -5.24 13.17 -19.49
CA GLU A 80 -3.77 12.99 -19.39
C GLU A 80 -3.26 12.63 -17.98
N ALA A 81 -4.13 12.58 -16.95
CA ALA A 81 -3.70 12.18 -15.62
C ALA A 81 -3.41 10.67 -15.54
N HIS A 82 -2.34 10.29 -14.82
CA HIS A 82 -1.96 8.89 -14.57
C HIS A 82 -3.16 8.04 -14.13
N SER A 83 -3.30 6.85 -14.70
CA SER A 83 -4.46 5.97 -14.43
C SER A 83 -4.32 5.17 -13.14
N SER A 84 -3.10 5.12 -12.58
CA SER A 84 -2.75 4.37 -11.37
C SER A 84 -1.64 5.06 -10.57
N LEU A 85 -1.43 4.61 -9.32
CA LEU A 85 -0.32 5.09 -8.49
C LEU A 85 1.03 4.59 -9.02
N GLU A 86 1.05 3.42 -9.65
CA GLU A 86 2.21 2.82 -10.30
C GLU A 86 2.71 3.68 -11.46
N GLU A 87 1.80 4.11 -12.33
CA GLU A 87 2.12 5.00 -13.45
C GLU A 87 2.66 6.34 -12.94
N LEU A 88 2.02 6.92 -11.91
CA LEU A 88 2.50 8.14 -11.28
C LEU A 88 3.92 7.95 -10.72
N GLY A 89 4.18 6.86 -9.98
CA GLY A 89 5.51 6.57 -9.44
C GLY A 89 6.57 6.42 -10.54
N LYS A 90 6.23 5.77 -11.66
CA LYS A 90 7.13 5.65 -12.81
C LYS A 90 7.37 6.98 -13.51
N ALA A 91 6.34 7.82 -13.63
CA ALA A 91 6.44 9.15 -14.21
C ALA A 91 7.33 10.09 -13.38
N VAL A 92 7.29 9.97 -12.05
CA VAL A 92 8.23 10.65 -11.14
C VAL A 92 9.68 10.22 -11.43
N ILE A 93 9.94 8.92 -11.56
CA ILE A 93 11.28 8.41 -11.88
C ILE A 93 11.78 8.95 -13.23
N TYR A 94 10.96 8.89 -14.28
CA TYR A 94 11.35 9.42 -15.60
C TYR A 94 11.72 10.90 -15.56
N ARG A 95 10.96 11.71 -14.81
CA ARG A 95 11.29 13.13 -14.62
C ARG A 95 12.57 13.36 -13.84
N LEU A 96 12.92 12.43 -12.95
CA LEU A 96 14.16 12.50 -12.18
C LEU A 96 15.37 12.17 -13.05
N GLU A 97 15.27 11.26 -14.03
CA GLU A 97 16.38 10.85 -14.90
C GLU A 97 17.05 12.03 -15.61
N GLY A 98 16.25 13.00 -16.08
CA GLY A 98 16.76 14.21 -16.72
C GLY A 98 17.34 15.26 -15.75
N LYS A 99 17.13 15.10 -14.45
CA LYS A 99 17.46 16.13 -13.44
C LYS A 99 18.59 15.70 -12.51
N HIS A 100 18.63 14.45 -12.10
CA HIS A 100 19.60 13.95 -11.14
C HIS A 100 20.24 12.67 -11.67
N PRO A 101 21.55 12.62 -11.92
CA PRO A 101 22.22 11.38 -12.29
C PRO A 101 22.04 10.32 -11.19
N HIS A 102 21.65 9.11 -11.58
CA HIS A 102 21.50 7.95 -10.71
C HIS A 102 21.47 6.67 -11.58
N LYS A 103 21.88 5.53 -11.02
CA LYS A 103 21.68 4.22 -11.65
C LYS A 103 20.39 3.57 -11.17
N ARG A 104 20.02 3.88 -9.93
CA ARG A 104 18.92 3.28 -9.19
C ARG A 104 18.02 4.38 -8.64
N ALA A 105 16.70 4.19 -8.77
CA ALA A 105 15.71 5.04 -8.13
C ALA A 105 14.56 4.22 -7.53
N GLU A 106 13.99 4.73 -6.45
CA GLU A 106 12.77 4.19 -5.83
C GLU A 106 11.82 5.33 -5.52
N VAL A 107 10.54 5.15 -5.86
CA VAL A 107 9.44 6.03 -5.46
C VAL A 107 8.41 5.19 -4.72
N TRP A 108 8.05 5.61 -3.51
CA TRP A 108 7.02 5.02 -2.69
C TRP A 108 5.90 6.03 -2.49
N ILE A 109 4.66 5.61 -2.74
CA ILE A 109 3.46 6.40 -2.60
C ILE A 109 2.54 5.70 -1.61
N ARG A 110 2.28 6.34 -0.46
CA ARG A 110 1.31 5.86 0.54
C ARG A 110 0.05 6.70 0.47
N ALA A 111 -1.11 6.06 0.40
CA ALA A 111 -2.39 6.72 0.28
C ALA A 111 -3.51 5.90 0.94
N HIS A 112 -4.71 6.46 0.97
CA HIS A 112 -5.92 5.72 1.31
C HIS A 112 -6.79 5.61 0.05
N LEU A 113 -7.21 4.40 -0.28
CA LEU A 113 -8.27 4.19 -1.27
C LEU A 113 -9.61 4.11 -0.56
N ILE A 114 -10.58 4.88 -1.03
CA ILE A 114 -11.95 4.86 -0.50
C ILE A 114 -12.82 4.06 -1.48
N ILE A 115 -13.28 2.88 -1.08
CA ILE A 115 -14.04 1.99 -1.95
C ILE A 115 -15.47 1.84 -1.44
N PRO A 116 -16.50 1.97 -2.30
CA PRO A 116 -17.86 1.71 -1.89
C PRO A 116 -18.09 0.24 -1.56
N ARG A 117 -18.76 -0.02 -0.43
CA ARG A 117 -19.21 -1.34 0.03
C ARG A 117 -20.70 -1.30 0.34
N GLU A 118 -21.36 -2.45 0.25
CA GLU A 118 -22.75 -2.59 0.70
C GLU A 118 -22.81 -3.32 2.04
N THR A 119 -23.59 -2.78 2.98
CA THR A 119 -23.82 -3.46 4.26
C THR A 119 -24.55 -4.79 4.06
N PRO A 120 -24.29 -5.80 4.92
CA PRO A 120 -24.73 -7.17 4.64
C PRO A 120 -26.26 -7.35 4.63
N ALA A 121 -27.01 -6.59 5.45
CA ALA A 121 -28.46 -6.78 5.60
C ALA A 121 -29.28 -5.67 4.93
N SER A 122 -29.01 -4.42 5.24
CA SER A 122 -29.77 -3.26 4.74
C SER A 122 -29.33 -2.78 3.35
N LYS A 123 -28.23 -3.31 2.81
CA LYS A 123 -27.66 -2.96 1.50
C LYS A 123 -27.38 -1.47 1.34
N LYS A 124 -27.08 -0.79 2.44
CA LYS A 124 -26.67 0.62 2.39
C LYS A 124 -25.25 0.70 1.84
N THR A 125 -25.03 1.62 0.91
CA THR A 125 -23.67 1.94 0.45
C THR A 125 -22.92 2.72 1.52
N THR A 126 -21.75 2.22 1.89
CA THR A 126 -20.76 2.86 2.75
C THR A 126 -19.45 3.03 1.99
N TYR A 127 -18.58 3.90 2.47
CA TYR A 127 -17.31 4.21 1.81
C TYR A 127 -16.18 3.84 2.76
N GLU A 128 -15.50 2.73 2.45
CA GLU A 128 -14.53 2.13 3.36
C GLU A 128 -13.10 2.56 2.98
N PRO A 129 -12.30 3.07 3.94
CA PRO A 129 -10.92 3.42 3.70
C PRO A 129 -10.01 2.20 3.81
N TYR A 130 -9.10 2.06 2.84
CA TYR A 130 -8.05 1.04 2.84
C TYR A 130 -6.69 1.71 2.69
N ASP A 131 -5.75 1.32 3.53
CA ASP A 131 -4.37 1.77 3.46
C ASP A 131 -3.69 1.07 2.28
N VAL A 132 -3.10 1.85 1.36
CA VAL A 132 -2.34 1.33 0.23
C VAL A 132 -0.95 1.96 0.17
N GLU A 133 0.02 1.16 -0.25
CA GLU A 133 1.38 1.61 -0.51
C GLU A 133 1.86 1.01 -1.84
N VAL A 134 2.37 1.87 -2.72
CA VAL A 134 2.90 1.50 -4.03
C VAL A 134 4.34 1.93 -4.12
N GLY A 135 5.25 0.97 -4.26
CA GLY A 135 6.66 1.17 -4.56
C GLY A 135 6.93 0.92 -6.04
N VAL A 136 7.57 1.87 -6.71
CA VAL A 136 8.10 1.72 -8.07
C VAL A 136 9.61 1.83 -8.00
N ILE A 137 10.29 0.86 -8.59
CA ILE A 137 11.71 0.66 -8.42
C ILE A 137 12.34 0.54 -9.80
N LYS A 138 13.26 1.44 -10.12
CA LYS A 138 14.19 1.30 -11.25
C LYS A 138 15.49 0.68 -10.74
N ASN A 139 15.85 -0.46 -11.30
CA ASN A 139 17.09 -1.17 -11.02
C ASN A 139 18.26 -0.63 -11.85
N GLU A 140 19.48 -0.98 -11.45
CA GLU A 140 20.70 -0.53 -12.12
C GLU A 140 20.82 -0.99 -13.58
N ASP A 141 20.19 -2.13 -13.91
CA ASP A 141 20.11 -2.67 -15.28
C ASP A 141 19.05 -1.97 -16.14
N GLY A 142 18.34 -0.97 -15.59
CA GLY A 142 17.26 -0.25 -16.25
C GLY A 142 15.90 -0.95 -16.17
N SER A 143 15.81 -2.14 -15.58
CA SER A 143 14.53 -2.83 -15.38
C SER A 143 13.68 -2.11 -14.34
N PHE A 144 12.36 -2.18 -14.51
CA PHE A 144 11.39 -1.68 -13.55
C PHE A 144 10.65 -2.82 -12.88
N GLU A 145 10.50 -2.71 -11.57
CA GLU A 145 9.62 -3.55 -10.78
C GLU A 145 8.68 -2.70 -9.93
N LYS A 146 7.61 -3.31 -9.47
CA LYS A 146 6.67 -2.68 -8.55
C LYS A 146 6.41 -3.55 -7.33
N ILE A 147 6.12 -2.88 -6.23
CA ILE A 147 5.71 -3.47 -4.96
C ILE A 147 4.37 -2.85 -4.60
N LEU A 148 3.33 -3.67 -4.54
CA LEU A 148 1.99 -3.26 -4.16
C LEU A 148 1.71 -3.78 -2.77
N ARG A 149 1.18 -2.93 -1.90
CA ARG A 149 0.80 -3.28 -0.53
C ARG A 149 -0.58 -2.76 -0.25
N VAL A 150 -1.43 -3.64 0.28
CA VAL A 150 -2.73 -3.25 0.82
C VAL A 150 -2.81 -3.70 2.27
N LYS A 151 -3.38 -2.85 3.11
CA LYS A 151 -3.63 -3.12 4.51
C LYS A 151 -5.12 -2.94 4.78
N VAL A 152 -5.75 -4.05 5.13
CA VAL A 152 -7.19 -4.18 5.27
C VAL A 152 -7.52 -4.59 6.69
N ILE A 153 -8.60 -4.02 7.20
CA ILE A 153 -9.09 -4.29 8.55
C ILE A 153 -10.30 -5.20 8.45
N GLY A 154 -10.29 -6.28 9.22
CA GLY A 154 -11.43 -7.16 9.40
C GLY A 154 -11.56 -7.61 10.85
N ASN A 155 -12.43 -8.59 11.09
CA ASN A 155 -12.59 -9.20 12.39
C ASN A 155 -12.21 -10.68 12.37
N THR A 156 -11.68 -11.15 13.49
CA THR A 156 -11.49 -12.58 13.79
C THR A 156 -12.36 -12.97 14.98
N ALA A 157 -12.93 -14.17 14.94
CA ALA A 157 -13.64 -14.79 16.04
C ALA A 157 -12.97 -16.12 16.37
N CYS A 158 -12.60 -16.31 17.64
CA CYS A 158 -11.79 -17.46 18.05
C CYS A 158 -12.59 -18.77 18.03
N PRO A 159 -12.26 -19.73 17.14
CA PRO A 159 -12.96 -21.02 17.10
C PRO A 159 -12.74 -21.83 18.39
N HIS A 160 -11.56 -21.72 19.01
CA HIS A 160 -11.24 -22.43 20.26
C HIS A 160 -12.09 -21.95 21.43
N ALA A 161 -12.16 -20.63 21.66
CA ALA A 161 -12.98 -20.10 22.74
C ALA A 161 -14.46 -20.42 22.51
N MET A 162 -14.95 -20.32 21.27
CA MET A 162 -16.32 -20.68 20.91
C MET A 162 -16.67 -22.13 21.26
N ALA A 163 -15.78 -23.08 20.93
CA ALA A 163 -15.98 -24.49 21.22
C ALA A 163 -16.04 -24.80 22.72
N ASN A 164 -15.33 -24.02 23.55
CA ASN A 164 -15.23 -24.25 24.99
C ASN A 164 -16.21 -23.42 25.84
N ASN A 165 -16.94 -22.47 25.23
CA ASN A 165 -17.81 -21.53 25.97
C ASN A 165 -19.25 -21.52 25.45
N ASN A 166 -19.79 -22.70 25.11
CA ASN A 166 -21.17 -22.88 24.65
C ASN A 166 -21.54 -21.93 23.51
N GLY A 167 -20.65 -21.79 22.52
CA GLY A 167 -20.88 -20.94 21.36
C GLY A 167 -20.60 -19.45 21.59
N LYS A 168 -20.12 -19.02 22.77
CA LYS A 168 -19.64 -17.65 23.02
C LYS A 168 -18.14 -17.56 22.75
N THR A 169 -17.66 -16.46 22.19
CA THR A 169 -16.23 -16.27 21.96
C THR A 169 -15.82 -14.81 22.11
N HIS A 170 -14.53 -14.59 22.36
CA HIS A 170 -13.92 -13.30 22.10
C HIS A 170 -13.81 -13.06 20.59
N ILE A 171 -13.98 -11.79 20.23
CA ILE A 171 -13.91 -11.24 18.87
C ILE A 171 -12.98 -10.04 18.96
N GLN A 172 -12.16 -9.85 17.94
CA GLN A 172 -11.26 -8.71 17.88
C GLN A 172 -11.06 -8.21 16.46
N ARG A 173 -10.61 -6.95 16.39
CA ARG A 173 -10.14 -6.33 15.17
C ARG A 173 -8.81 -6.97 14.78
N ALA A 174 -8.64 -7.23 13.49
CA ALA A 174 -7.40 -7.73 12.94
C ALA A 174 -7.04 -6.95 11.68
N ILE A 175 -5.75 -6.91 11.38
CA ILE A 175 -5.16 -6.20 10.25
C ILE A 175 -4.48 -7.24 9.38
N GLY A 176 -4.89 -7.30 8.11
CA GLY A 176 -4.28 -8.15 7.09
C GLY A 176 -3.51 -7.27 6.11
N GLU A 177 -2.24 -7.58 5.92
CA GLU A 177 -1.34 -6.92 5.01
C GLU A 177 -0.97 -7.91 3.91
N LEU A 178 -1.21 -7.54 2.65
CA LEU A 178 -0.81 -8.30 1.48
C LEU A 178 0.15 -7.43 0.65
N GLU A 179 1.37 -7.93 0.47
CA GLU A 179 2.38 -7.38 -0.42
C GLU A 179 2.56 -8.29 -1.64
N VAL A 180 2.62 -7.68 -2.83
CA VAL A 180 2.99 -8.35 -4.08
C VAL A 180 4.12 -7.58 -4.74
N ARG A 181 5.27 -8.22 -4.91
CA ARG A 181 6.42 -7.71 -5.66
C ARG A 181 6.53 -8.40 -7.02
N THR A 182 6.45 -7.64 -8.10
CA THR A 182 6.36 -8.18 -9.47
C THR A 182 6.98 -7.23 -10.51
N ALA A 183 7.08 -7.69 -11.75
CA ALA A 183 7.48 -6.86 -12.88
C ALA A 183 6.49 -5.70 -13.08
N PHE A 184 6.98 -4.55 -13.54
CA PHE A 184 6.15 -3.33 -13.61
C PHE A 184 4.90 -3.50 -14.49
N ASP A 185 5.03 -4.25 -15.58
CA ASP A 185 4.01 -4.49 -16.61
C ASP A 185 2.92 -5.49 -16.22
N GLU A 186 3.09 -6.25 -15.13
CA GLU A 186 2.03 -7.15 -14.65
C GLU A 186 0.87 -6.35 -14.05
N GLU A 187 -0.32 -6.41 -14.66
CA GLU A 187 -1.49 -5.68 -14.20
C GLU A 187 -2.11 -6.31 -12.93
N ILE A 188 -2.14 -5.56 -11.84
CA ILE A 188 -2.74 -5.98 -10.57
C ILE A 188 -3.51 -4.78 -10.01
N ALA A 189 -4.83 -4.90 -9.89
CA ALA A 189 -5.65 -3.87 -9.27
C ALA A 189 -5.53 -3.93 -7.74
N LEU A 190 -5.34 -2.77 -7.09
CA LEU A 190 -5.32 -2.69 -5.62
C LEU A 190 -6.64 -3.15 -5.01
N GLU A 191 -7.78 -2.93 -5.69
CA GLU A 191 -9.09 -3.42 -5.21
C GLU A 191 -9.18 -4.95 -5.19
N ASP A 192 -8.56 -5.62 -6.16
CA ASP A 192 -8.51 -7.09 -6.17
C ASP A 192 -7.70 -7.61 -4.99
N MET A 193 -6.60 -6.95 -4.64
CA MET A 193 -5.81 -7.27 -3.47
C MET A 193 -6.62 -7.04 -2.19
N ILE A 194 -7.34 -5.92 -2.11
CA ILE A 194 -8.22 -5.60 -0.98
C ILE A 194 -9.30 -6.66 -0.82
N ASP A 195 -9.96 -7.07 -1.91
CA ASP A 195 -11.02 -8.09 -1.89
C ASP A 195 -10.48 -9.46 -1.45
N VAL A 196 -9.25 -9.83 -1.87
CA VAL A 196 -8.57 -11.03 -1.41
C VAL A 196 -8.36 -11.02 0.11
N VAL A 197 -7.89 -9.89 0.66
CA VAL A 197 -7.65 -9.77 2.10
C VAL A 197 -8.96 -9.72 2.88
N GLU A 198 -9.87 -8.84 2.48
CA GLU A 198 -11.15 -8.58 3.13
C GLU A 198 -12.01 -9.85 3.23
N SER A 199 -12.11 -10.62 2.13
CA SER A 199 -12.89 -11.86 2.09
C SER A 199 -12.28 -13.01 2.92
N SER A 200 -11.06 -12.84 3.45
CA SER A 200 -10.35 -13.88 4.20
C SER A 200 -10.59 -13.80 5.71
N PHE A 201 -11.11 -12.69 6.22
CA PHE A 201 -11.49 -12.55 7.62
C PHE A 201 -12.71 -13.41 8.02
N SER A 202 -13.04 -13.45 9.31
CA SER A 202 -14.33 -13.98 9.77
C SER A 202 -15.48 -13.15 9.22
N HIS A 203 -15.32 -11.81 9.23
CA HIS A 203 -16.21 -10.87 8.57
C HIS A 203 -15.50 -9.53 8.31
N PRO A 204 -15.81 -8.80 7.21
CA PRO A 204 -15.35 -7.43 7.00
C PRO A 204 -15.88 -6.44 8.03
N THR A 205 -15.22 -5.29 8.14
CA THR A 205 -15.68 -4.11 8.91
C THR A 205 -16.36 -3.10 8.00
N TYR A 206 -17.24 -2.26 8.57
CA TYR A 206 -17.93 -1.20 7.85
C TYR A 206 -17.93 0.08 8.68
N THR A 207 -17.88 1.23 8.01
CA THR A 207 -17.92 2.56 8.62
C THR A 207 -19.29 2.87 9.21
N LEU A 208 -20.37 2.37 8.60
CA LEU A 208 -21.74 2.57 9.06
C LEU A 208 -22.50 1.25 9.07
N LEU A 209 -23.06 0.90 10.22
CA LEU A 209 -23.98 -0.21 10.37
C LEU A 209 -25.30 0.28 10.98
N LYS A 210 -26.42 -0.27 10.52
CA LYS A 210 -27.69 -0.22 11.27
C LYS A 210 -27.80 -1.49 12.10
N THR A 211 -28.71 -1.52 13.08
CA THR A 211 -28.88 -2.66 13.99
C THR A 211 -29.06 -4.00 13.26
N VAL A 212 -29.77 -4.02 12.13
CA VAL A 212 -29.92 -5.24 11.31
C VAL A 212 -28.59 -5.68 10.68
N ASP A 213 -27.72 -4.73 10.31
CA ASP A 213 -26.40 -5.00 9.75
C ASP A 213 -25.42 -5.43 10.84
N GLU A 214 -25.44 -4.78 12.01
CA GLU A 214 -24.63 -5.18 13.17
C GLU A 214 -24.90 -6.63 13.54
N ASN A 215 -26.19 -7.00 13.64
CA ASN A 215 -26.58 -8.38 13.89
C ASN A 215 -26.07 -9.33 12.80
N ALA A 216 -26.16 -8.95 11.53
CA ALA A 216 -25.66 -9.77 10.42
C ALA A 216 -24.13 -9.94 10.45
N VAL A 217 -23.38 -8.88 10.74
CA VAL A 217 -21.92 -8.90 10.91
C VAL A 217 -21.54 -9.84 12.06
N VAL A 218 -22.17 -9.67 13.22
CA VAL A 218 -21.92 -10.53 14.40
C VAL A 218 -22.21 -11.98 14.07
N GLN A 219 -23.40 -12.29 13.56
CA GLN A 219 -23.76 -13.66 13.19
C GLN A 219 -22.83 -14.24 12.12
N GLY A 220 -22.37 -13.43 11.17
CA GLY A 220 -21.38 -13.82 10.16
C GLY A 220 -20.05 -14.27 10.79
N MET A 221 -19.54 -13.53 11.77
CA MET A 221 -18.33 -13.91 12.51
C MET A 221 -18.47 -15.24 13.24
N TYR A 222 -19.61 -15.47 13.91
CA TYR A 222 -19.89 -16.73 14.62
C TYR A 222 -20.04 -17.94 13.68
N ARG A 223 -20.54 -17.73 12.45
CA ARG A 223 -20.65 -18.80 11.44
C ARG A 223 -19.31 -19.15 10.79
N ASN A 224 -18.34 -18.23 10.82
CA ASN A 224 -17.06 -18.35 10.14
C ASN A 224 -15.90 -17.97 11.09
N PRO A 225 -15.76 -18.67 12.25
CA PRO A 225 -14.68 -18.39 13.18
C PRO A 225 -13.33 -18.77 12.55
N LYS A 226 -12.33 -17.92 12.71
CA LYS A 226 -10.99 -18.12 12.13
C LYS A 226 -9.93 -17.71 13.12
N PHE A 227 -8.88 -18.51 13.25
CA PHE A 227 -7.65 -18.05 13.87
C PHE A 227 -6.93 -17.05 12.96
N VAL A 228 -5.95 -16.34 13.50
CA VAL A 228 -5.11 -15.43 12.71
C VAL A 228 -4.33 -16.17 11.64
N GLU A 229 -3.92 -17.42 11.92
CA GLU A 229 -3.24 -18.30 10.97
C GLU A 229 -4.16 -18.73 9.82
N ASP A 230 -5.45 -18.93 10.08
CA ASP A 230 -6.41 -19.30 9.04
C ASP A 230 -6.61 -18.14 8.06
N VAL A 231 -6.73 -16.92 8.59
CA VAL A 231 -6.78 -15.70 7.76
C VAL A 231 -5.51 -15.58 6.91
N ALA A 232 -4.31 -15.71 7.52
CA ALA A 232 -3.05 -15.61 6.79
C ALA A 232 -2.93 -16.67 5.68
N ARG A 233 -3.29 -17.93 5.98
CA ARG A 233 -3.30 -19.03 4.99
C ARG A 233 -4.26 -18.74 3.84
N GLU A 234 -5.46 -18.25 4.15
CA GLU A 234 -6.47 -17.98 3.13
C GLU A 234 -6.09 -16.82 2.21
N ILE A 235 -5.54 -15.73 2.77
CA ILE A 235 -4.99 -14.61 1.97
C ILE A 235 -3.90 -15.15 1.06
N PHE A 236 -2.93 -15.89 1.61
CA PHE A 236 -1.80 -16.42 0.83
C PHE A 236 -2.24 -17.36 -0.28
N ALA A 237 -3.16 -18.28 0.01
CA ALA A 237 -3.68 -19.24 -0.96
C ALA A 237 -4.48 -18.56 -2.10
N LYS A 238 -5.29 -17.54 -1.78
CA LYS A 238 -6.01 -16.74 -2.79
C LYS A 238 -5.05 -15.89 -3.62
N ALA A 239 -4.11 -15.20 -2.97
CA ALA A 239 -3.12 -14.35 -3.62
C ALA A 239 -2.27 -15.15 -4.62
N LYS A 240 -1.75 -16.33 -4.24
CA LYS A 240 -0.96 -17.19 -5.13
C LYS A 240 -1.69 -17.65 -6.39
N LYS A 241 -3.02 -17.72 -6.34
CA LYS A 241 -3.85 -18.10 -7.50
C LYS A 241 -4.15 -16.91 -8.40
N ARG A 242 -4.22 -15.70 -7.84
CA ARG A 242 -4.68 -14.50 -8.54
C ARG A 242 -3.55 -13.61 -9.06
N PHE A 243 -2.42 -13.56 -8.36
CA PHE A 243 -1.35 -12.61 -8.62
C PHE A 243 -0.05 -13.34 -8.98
N LYS A 244 0.68 -12.79 -9.95
CA LYS A 244 2.05 -13.21 -10.25
C LYS A 244 3.03 -12.31 -9.51
N GLY A 245 4.09 -12.91 -8.97
CA GLY A 245 5.14 -12.21 -8.24
C GLY A 245 5.48 -12.91 -6.93
N ARG A 246 6.37 -12.29 -6.16
CA ARG A 246 6.65 -12.69 -4.78
C ARG A 246 5.56 -12.12 -3.88
N ILE A 247 4.91 -13.00 -3.14
CA ILE A 247 3.82 -12.65 -2.24
C ILE A 247 4.33 -12.70 -0.81
N HIS A 248 3.98 -11.69 -0.03
CA HIS A 248 4.17 -11.67 1.41
C HIS A 248 2.87 -11.31 2.09
N VAL A 249 2.47 -12.10 3.08
CA VAL A 249 1.22 -11.93 3.83
C VAL A 249 1.56 -11.84 5.29
N ARG A 250 1.01 -10.83 5.96
CA ARG A 250 1.16 -10.60 7.38
C ARG A 250 -0.19 -10.26 7.98
N VAL A 251 -0.56 -10.92 9.06
CA VAL A 251 -1.82 -10.67 9.77
C VAL A 251 -1.52 -10.45 11.25
N ILE A 252 -2.02 -9.34 11.79
CA ILE A 252 -2.01 -9.06 13.23
C ILE A 252 -3.45 -9.12 13.76
N SER A 253 -3.69 -9.93 14.78
CA SER A 253 -4.92 -9.92 15.57
C SER A 253 -4.72 -9.07 16.82
N ASN A 254 -5.53 -8.03 17.02
CA ASN A 254 -5.44 -7.17 18.21
C ASN A 254 -6.25 -7.77 19.36
N GLU A 255 -5.64 -8.67 20.13
CA GLU A 255 -6.34 -9.51 21.10
C GLU A 255 -7.08 -8.71 22.18
N SER A 256 -8.37 -9.00 22.34
CA SER A 256 -9.25 -8.27 23.26
C SER A 256 -9.09 -8.67 24.73
N ILE A 257 -8.51 -9.84 25.01
CA ILE A 257 -8.36 -10.41 26.36
C ILE A 257 -6.90 -10.56 26.79
N HIS A 258 -5.96 -10.10 25.97
CA HIS A 258 -4.52 -10.16 26.22
C HIS A 258 -3.89 -8.76 26.15
N LYS A 259 -2.70 -8.61 26.75
CA LYS A 259 -1.91 -7.36 26.71
C LYS A 259 -0.91 -7.31 25.55
N HIS A 260 -1.08 -8.19 24.56
CA HIS A 260 -0.21 -8.35 23.41
C HIS A 260 -1.05 -8.83 22.22
N ASP A 261 -0.57 -8.54 21.02
CA ASP A 261 -1.19 -8.97 19.78
C ASP A 261 -0.63 -10.33 19.33
N VAL A 262 -1.37 -11.01 18.45
CA VAL A 262 -0.89 -12.26 17.81
C VAL A 262 -0.60 -11.99 16.34
N ILE A 263 0.53 -12.51 15.86
CA ILE A 263 0.99 -12.37 14.47
C ILE A 263 1.02 -13.73 13.76
N ALA A 264 0.57 -13.76 12.51
CA ALA A 264 0.83 -14.83 11.56
C ALA A 264 1.39 -14.24 10.26
N GLU A 265 2.43 -14.84 9.69
CA GLU A 265 3.14 -14.31 8.54
C GLU A 265 3.65 -15.45 7.63
N THR A 266 3.61 -15.24 6.31
CA THR A 266 4.06 -16.23 5.31
C THR A 266 4.40 -15.56 3.97
N TRP A 267 5.29 -16.17 3.18
CA TRP A 267 5.75 -15.62 1.91
C TRP A 267 6.13 -16.72 0.90
N SER A 268 6.20 -16.34 -0.39
CA SER A 268 6.59 -17.21 -1.53
C SER A 268 7.91 -16.82 -2.16
#